data_AF-A0A528IL44-F1
#
_entry.id   AF-A0A528IL44-F1
#
_cell.length_a   1.000
_cell.length_b   1.000
_cell.length_c   1.000
_cell.angle_alpha   90.00
_cell.angle_beta   90.00
_cell.angle_gamma   90.00
#
_symmetry.space_group_name_H-M   'P 1'
#
loop_
_entity.id
_entity.type
_entity.pdbx_description
1 polymer ?
#
loop_
_entity_poly.entity_id
_entity_poly.type
_entity_poly.pdbx_seq_one_letter_code
_entity_poly.pdbx_strand_id
1 'polypeptide(L)' 'NPEIKRVLGQEADTKIGTDLGVSNDWVVNIVKAVGNYGEMFERNVGSGSPLKIARGINALWTKGGLQY' A
#
# COMPACT_ATOMS: atom_id res chain seq x y z
N ASN A 1 -6.38 16.24 -0.64
CA ASN A 1 -5.44 15.67 0.35
C ASN A 1 -4.04 15.71 -0.26
N PRO A 2 -3.13 16.58 0.23
CA PRO A 2 -1.76 16.68 -0.27
C PRO A 2 -0.96 15.37 -0.17
N GLU A 3 -1.14 14.60 0.89
CA GLU A 3 -0.42 13.33 1.10
C GLU A 3 -0.76 12.30 0.01
N ILE A 4 -2.04 12.21 -0.36
CA ILE A 4 -2.48 11.33 -1.45
C ILE A 4 -1.87 11.79 -2.78
N LYS A 5 -1.87 13.09 -3.08
CA LYS A 5 -1.26 13.61 -4.32
C LYS A 5 0.23 13.29 -4.38
N ARG A 6 0.95 13.44 -3.27
CA ARG A 6 2.39 13.12 -3.17
C ARG A 6 2.67 11.65 -3.45
N VAL A 7 1.98 10.77 -2.73
CA VAL A 7 2.17 9.31 -2.82
C VAL A 7 1.80 8.80 -4.22
N LEU A 8 0.79 9.38 -4.87
CA LEU A 8 0.39 9.02 -6.24
C LEU A 8 1.23 9.71 -7.33
N GLY A 9 2.28 10.47 -6.97
CA GLY A 9 3.15 11.13 -7.94
C GLY A 9 2.52 12.32 -8.69
N GLN A 10 1.48 12.94 -8.12
CA GLN A 10 0.72 14.04 -8.73
C GLN A 10 1.12 15.43 -8.21
N GLU A 11 2.10 15.52 -7.32
CA GLU A 11 2.69 16.81 -6.94
C GLU A 11 3.58 17.34 -8.06
N ALA A 12 3.47 18.64 -8.36
CA ALA A 12 4.32 19.29 -9.35
C ALA A 12 5.79 19.14 -8.95
N ASP A 13 6.64 18.87 -9.95
CA ASP A 13 8.10 18.73 -9.80
C ASP A 13 8.56 17.67 -8.79
N THR A 14 7.69 16.72 -8.41
CA THR A 14 8.08 15.61 -7.52
C THR A 14 9.18 14.75 -8.16
N LYS A 15 10.17 14.39 -7.35
CA LYS A 15 11.28 13.51 -7.73
C LYS A 15 11.28 12.18 -6.99
N ILE A 16 10.25 11.91 -6.18
CA ILE A 16 10.21 10.72 -5.30
C ILE A 16 10.40 9.43 -6.11
N GLY A 17 9.70 9.26 -7.23
CA GLY A 17 9.87 8.06 -8.07
C GLY A 17 11.23 8.04 -8.75
N THR A 18 11.63 9.16 -9.37
CA THR A 18 12.87 9.24 -10.14
C THR A 18 14.13 9.07 -9.27
N ASP A 19 14.12 9.56 -8.04
CA ASP A 19 15.22 9.38 -7.07
C ASP A 19 15.32 7.91 -6.60
N LEU A 20 14.21 7.16 -6.66
CA LEU A 20 14.17 5.72 -6.46
C LEU A 20 14.50 4.90 -7.73
N GLY A 21 14.77 5.56 -8.86
CA GLY A 21 15.05 4.91 -10.14
C GLY A 21 13.83 4.36 -10.86
N VAL A 22 12.62 4.81 -10.51
CA VAL A 22 11.34 4.39 -11.11
C VAL A 22 10.53 5.60 -11.60
N SER A 23 9.40 5.36 -12.27
CA SER A 23 8.50 6.43 -12.69
C SER A 23 7.78 7.06 -11.49
N ASN A 24 7.40 8.35 -11.58
CA ASN A 24 6.71 9.04 -10.47
C ASN A 24 5.34 8.42 -10.11
N ASP A 25 4.71 7.72 -11.04
CA ASP A 25 3.46 6.98 -10.82
C ASP A 25 3.67 5.56 -10.25
N TRP A 26 4.86 5.24 -9.72
CA TRP A 26 5.21 3.90 -9.23
C TRP A 26 4.19 3.31 -8.24
N VAL A 27 3.66 4.10 -7.30
CA VAL A 27 2.63 3.62 -6.36
C VAL A 27 1.33 3.29 -7.08
N VAL A 28 0.93 4.10 -8.06
CA VAL A 28 -0.25 3.83 -8.89
C VAL A 28 -0.08 2.48 -9.60
N ASN A 29 1.12 2.22 -10.14
CA ASN A 29 1.41 0.96 -10.82
C ASN A 29 1.37 -0.24 -9.87
N ILE A 30 1.92 -0.13 -8.66
CA ILE A 30 1.85 -1.18 -7.63
C ILE A 30 0.40 -1.47 -7.25
N VAL A 31 -0.36 -0.46 -6.87
CA VAL A 31 -1.74 -0.64 -6.38
C VAL A 31 -2.63 -1.18 -7.51
N LYS A 32 -2.43 -0.77 -8.76
CA LYS A 32 -3.16 -1.36 -9.91
C LYS A 32 -2.82 -2.83 -10.12
N ALA A 33 -1.55 -3.22 -9.95
CA ALA A 33 -1.10 -4.59 -10.20
C ALA A 33 -1.51 -5.56 -9.09
N VAL A 34 -1.37 -5.15 -7.82
CA VAL A 34 -1.49 -6.04 -6.66
C VAL A 34 -2.39 -5.50 -5.55
N GLY A 35 -3.06 -4.36 -5.73
CA GLY A 35 -3.83 -3.73 -4.66
C GLY A 35 -2.95 -3.25 -3.50
N ASN A 36 -3.60 -2.74 -2.46
CA ASN A 36 -2.94 -2.32 -1.24
C ASN A 36 -2.69 -3.51 -0.28
N TYR A 37 -1.98 -3.24 0.81
CA TYR A 37 -1.62 -4.23 1.83
C TYR A 37 -2.82 -5.03 2.36
N GLY A 38 -3.94 -4.37 2.65
CA GLY A 38 -5.15 -5.03 3.14
C GLY A 38 -5.72 -5.99 2.11
N GLU A 39 -5.80 -5.58 0.84
CA GLU A 39 -6.30 -6.42 -0.25
C GLU A 39 -5.43 -7.67 -0.45
N MET A 40 -4.11 -7.50 -0.40
CA MET A 40 -3.16 -8.62 -0.47
C MET A 40 -3.26 -9.56 0.72
N PHE A 41 -3.42 -9.03 1.93
CA PHE A 41 -3.58 -9.86 3.12
C PHE A 41 -4.88 -10.67 3.04
N GLU A 42 -6.01 -10.01 2.78
CA GLU A 42 -7.32 -10.67 2.78
C GLU A 42 -7.44 -11.75 1.71
N ARG A 43 -6.89 -11.52 0.50
CA ARG A 43 -6.98 -12.52 -0.58
C ARG A 43 -6.12 -13.76 -0.34
N ASN A 44 -4.96 -13.62 0.29
CA ASN A 44 -3.97 -14.70 0.36
C ASN A 44 -4.01 -15.46 1.70
N VAL A 45 -4.20 -14.75 2.81
CA VAL A 45 -4.10 -15.35 4.16
C VAL A 45 -5.27 -15.01 5.07
N GLY A 46 -5.98 -13.92 4.79
CA GLY A 46 -7.08 -13.42 5.62
C GLY A 46 -8.42 -14.08 5.33
N SER A 47 -9.48 -13.29 5.52
CA SER A 47 -10.87 -13.77 5.44
C SER A 47 -11.27 -14.27 4.05
N GLY A 48 -10.60 -13.81 2.98
CA GLY A 48 -10.82 -14.25 1.61
C GLY A 48 -10.11 -15.57 1.26
N SER A 49 -9.19 -16.06 2.08
CA SER A 49 -8.44 -17.29 1.79
C SER A 49 -8.86 -18.47 2.66
N PRO A 50 -8.47 -19.72 2.35
CA PRO A 50 -8.75 -20.87 3.20
C PRO A 50 -8.11 -20.81 4.60
N LEU A 51 -7.08 -19.98 4.79
CA LEU A 51 -6.31 -19.91 6.03
C LEU A 51 -7.04 -19.11 7.14
N LYS A 52 -7.87 -18.13 6.76
CA LYS A 52 -8.70 -17.34 7.68
C LYS A 52 -7.93 -16.71 8.84
N ILE A 53 -6.70 -16.27 8.59
CA ILE A 53 -5.83 -15.65 9.60
C ILE A 53 -6.38 -14.26 9.95
N ALA A 54 -6.60 -14.01 11.24
CA ALA A 54 -6.94 -12.67 11.73
C ALA A 54 -5.72 -11.75 11.64
N ARG A 55 -5.95 -10.45 11.42
CA ARG A 55 -4.87 -9.46 11.22
C ARG A 55 -3.88 -9.41 12.39
N GLY A 56 -4.37 -9.35 13.63
CA GLY A 56 -3.50 -9.31 14.82
C GLY A 56 -2.38 -8.27 14.68
N ILE A 57 -1.14 -8.70 14.90
CA ILE A 57 0.05 -7.84 14.75
C ILE A 57 0.26 -7.30 13.33
N ASN A 58 -0.35 -7.91 12.31
CA ASN A 58 -0.34 -7.46 10.91
C ASN A 58 -1.46 -6.43 10.61
N ALA A 59 -2.18 -5.93 11.61
CA ALA A 59 -3.04 -4.77 11.44
C ALA A 59 -2.21 -3.48 11.24
N LEU A 60 -2.86 -2.42 10.76
CA LEU A 60 -2.25 -1.08 10.73
C LEU A 60 -1.96 -0.62 12.18
N TRP A 61 -0.93 0.19 12.35
CA TRP A 61 -0.54 0.72 13.67
C TRP A 61 -1.68 1.50 14.35
N THR A 62 -2.46 2.27 13.58
CA THR A 62 -3.65 2.98 14.06
C THR A 62 -4.81 2.06 14.45
N LYS A 63 -4.70 0.76 14.15
CA LYS A 63 -5.68 -0.29 14.44
C LYS A 63 -5.12 -1.37 15.37
N GLY A 64 -4.07 -1.04 16.14
CA GLY A 64 -3.50 -1.93 17.15
C GLY A 64 -2.54 -3.00 16.63
N GLY A 65 -2.09 -2.88 15.37
CA GLY A 65 -1.02 -3.73 14.82
C GLY A 65 0.33 -3.03 14.77
N LEU A 66 1.27 -3.60 14.03
CA LEU A 66 2.66 -3.15 13.94
C LEU A 66 3.04 -2.64 12.54
N GLN A 67 2.14 -2.69 11.56
CA GLN A 67 2.38 -2.17 10.21
C GLN A 67 2.19 -0.65 10.20
N TYR A 68 3.29 0.10 10.10
CA TYR A 68 3.31 1.58 10.11
C TYR A 68 3.19 2.17 8.71
#